data_AF-A0A0B3APU3-F1
#
_entry.id   AF-A0A0B3APU3-F1
#
_cell.length_a   1.000
_cell.length_b   1.000
_cell.length_c   1.000
_cell.angle_alpha   90.00
_cell.angle_beta   90.00
_cell.angle_gamma   90.00
#
_symmetry.space_group_name_H-M   'P 1'
#
loop_
_entity.id
_entity.type
_entity.pdbx_description
1 polymer ?
#
loop_
_entity_poly.entity_id
_entity_poly.type
_entity_poly.pdbx_seq_one_letter_code
_entity_poly.pdbx_strand_id
1 'polypeptide(L)'
;MPLEQPLYLLPQVKKRALIPQLGTLIVLAAIFYAGILLNISLLQLRGSQETVIKTVSLIGIIIIAGIGTIIAIRRAHLPHRFYQNRLTIMNRPVYYSEITSTSPYQSILDKLFRTYTIPLNHKATIRNIPLSIPLQPYLQQMIDYARQKPEPGFSRI
;
A
#
# COMPACT_ATOMS: atom_id res chain seq x y z
N MET A 1 27.55 10.53 5.04
CA MET A 1 27.24 9.31 5.82
C MET A 1 27.30 8.14 4.85
N PRO A 2 27.98 7.02 5.17
CA PRO A 2 28.04 5.87 4.26
C PRO A 2 26.62 5.34 3.99
N LEU A 3 26.33 5.00 2.74
CA LEU A 3 25.06 4.36 2.37
C LEU A 3 25.02 2.95 2.98
N GLU A 4 24.27 2.79 4.06
CA GLU A 4 23.99 1.49 4.66
C GLU A 4 23.28 0.60 3.62
N GLN A 5 23.83 -0.59 3.35
CA GLN A 5 23.22 -1.55 2.41
C GLN A 5 22.13 -2.35 3.14
N PRO A 6 20.99 -2.65 2.48
CA PRO A 6 19.95 -3.47 3.09
C PRO A 6 20.46 -4.92 3.23
N LEU A 7 20.29 -5.49 4.42
CA LEU A 7 20.60 -6.89 4.73
C LEU A 7 19.67 -7.85 3.98
N TYR A 8 18.42 -7.45 3.80
CA TYR A 8 17.42 -8.25 3.11
C TYR A 8 16.41 -7.38 2.37
N LEU A 9 16.03 -7.81 1.17
CA LEU A 9 14.99 -7.20 0.36
C LEU A 9 13.81 -8.17 0.30
N LEU A 10 12.69 -7.78 0.89
CA LEU A 10 11.48 -8.60 0.86
C LEU A 10 10.69 -8.32 -0.42
N PRO A 11 10.54 -9.32 -1.31
CA PRO A 11 9.70 -9.17 -2.48
C PRO A 11 8.22 -9.12 -2.07
N GLN A 12 7.48 -8.18 -2.64
CA GLN A 12 6.03 -8.11 -2.47
C GLN A 12 5.31 -8.75 -3.65
N VAL A 13 4.17 -9.39 -3.37
CA VAL A 13 3.27 -9.87 -4.42
C VAL A 13 2.55 -8.68 -5.07
N LYS A 14 3.09 -8.21 -6.19
CA LYS A 14 2.57 -7.04 -6.93
C LYS A 14 1.08 -7.14 -7.26
N LYS A 15 0.60 -8.34 -7.62
CA LYS A 15 -0.81 -8.61 -7.95
C LYS A 15 -1.74 -8.24 -6.79
N ARG A 16 -1.40 -8.65 -5.57
CA ARG A 16 -2.16 -8.34 -4.34
C ARG A 16 -2.19 -6.84 -4.05
N ALA A 17 -1.10 -6.13 -4.35
CA ALA A 17 -1.02 -4.69 -4.15
C ALA A 17 -1.84 -3.90 -5.16
N LEU A 18 -1.89 -4.35 -6.43
CA LEU A 18 -2.51 -3.62 -7.53
C LEU A 18 -4.00 -3.92 -7.73
N ILE A 19 -4.38 -5.18 -7.79
CA ILE A 19 -5.74 -5.58 -8.21
C ILE A 19 -6.83 -4.95 -7.34
N PRO A 20 -6.75 -4.96 -5.99
CA PRO A 20 -7.75 -4.30 -5.16
C PRO A 20 -7.82 -2.79 -5.39
N GLN A 21 -6.66 -2.13 -5.59
CA GLN A 21 -6.61 -0.69 -5.80
C GLN A 21 -7.24 -0.30 -7.15
N LEU A 22 -6.97 -1.06 -8.20
CA LEU A 22 -7.59 -0.86 -9.51
C LEU A 22 -9.09 -1.14 -9.46
N GLY A 23 -9.52 -2.20 -8.77
CA GLY A 23 -10.93 -2.49 -8.55
C GLY A 23 -11.66 -1.34 -7.87
N THR A 24 -11.12 -0.81 -6.78
CA THR A 24 -11.68 0.37 -6.10
C THR A 24 -11.75 1.58 -7.03
N LEU A 25 -10.71 1.81 -7.83
CA LEU A 25 -10.65 2.96 -8.74
C LEU A 25 -11.72 2.86 -9.84
N ILE A 26 -11.93 1.68 -10.41
CA ILE A 26 -12.97 1.45 -11.42
C ILE A 26 -14.36 1.67 -10.83
N VAL A 27 -14.63 1.13 -9.64
CA VAL A 27 -15.92 1.32 -8.96
C VAL A 27 -16.16 2.79 -8.65
N LEU A 28 -15.15 3.49 -8.14
CA LEU A 28 -15.25 4.93 -7.84
C LEU A 28 -15.48 5.76 -9.11
N ALA A 29 -14.78 5.45 -10.20
CA ALA A 29 -14.98 6.11 -11.49
C ALA A 29 -16.41 5.90 -12.03
N ALA A 30 -16.95 4.69 -11.90
CA ALA A 30 -18.32 4.38 -12.30
C ALA A 30 -19.35 5.16 -11.47
N ILE A 31 -19.22 5.17 -10.14
CA ILE A 31 -20.10 5.92 -9.24
C ILE A 31 -20.04 7.41 -9.56
N PHE A 32 -18.83 7.94 -9.73
CA PHE A 32 -18.63 9.36 -10.04
C PHE A 32 -19.25 9.75 -11.38
N TYR A 33 -19.04 8.93 -12.42
CA TYR A 33 -19.66 9.16 -13.73
C TYR A 33 -21.19 9.09 -13.67
N ALA A 34 -21.74 8.11 -12.95
CA ALA A 34 -23.18 8.01 -12.74
C ALA A 34 -23.74 9.25 -12.03
N GLY A 35 -23.02 9.79 -11.03
CA GLY A 35 -23.38 11.04 -10.38
C GLY A 35 -23.38 12.24 -11.33
N ILE A 36 -22.42 12.31 -12.25
CA ILE A 36 -22.41 13.35 -13.30
C ILE A 36 -23.62 13.20 -14.23
N LEU A 37 -23.90 11.98 -14.71
CA LEU A 37 -25.05 11.72 -15.57
C LEU A 37 -26.37 12.10 -14.89
N LEU A 38 -26.51 11.79 -13.60
CA LEU A 38 -27.68 12.19 -12.81
C LEU A 38 -27.81 13.72 -12.76
N ASN A 39 -26.73 14.44 -12.43
CA ASN A 39 -26.74 15.91 -12.40
C ASN A 39 -27.13 16.50 -13.75
N ILE A 40 -26.56 15.98 -14.84
CA ILE A 40 -26.88 16.39 -16.21
C ILE A 40 -28.35 16.13 -16.53
N SER A 41 -28.91 14.98 -16.14
CA SER A 41 -30.31 14.65 -16.41
C SER A 41 -31.31 15.58 -15.71
N LEU A 42 -30.89 16.20 -14.60
CA LEU A 42 -31.69 17.18 -13.86
C LEU A 42 -31.58 18.59 -14.46
N LEU A 43 -30.51 18.85 -15.20
CA LEU A 43 -30.32 20.09 -15.94
C LEU A 43 -31.03 19.94 -17.30
N GLN A 44 -32.03 20.78 -17.56
CA GLN A 44 -32.76 20.80 -18.84
C GLN A 44 -31.89 21.38 -19.97
N LEU A 45 -30.86 20.64 -20.36
CA LEU A 45 -29.86 21.04 -21.35
C LEU A 45 -30.31 20.70 -22.76
N ARG A 46 -29.80 21.44 -23.75
CA ARG A 46 -29.93 21.05 -25.15
C ARG A 46 -29.07 19.80 -25.40
N GLY A 47 -29.51 18.90 -26.28
CA GLY A 47 -28.81 17.63 -26.54
C GLY A 47 -27.32 17.79 -26.94
N SER A 48 -26.95 18.89 -27.61
CA SER A 48 -25.55 19.19 -27.92
C SER A 48 -24.72 19.53 -26.68
N GLN A 49 -25.28 20.29 -25.73
CA GLN A 49 -24.61 20.64 -24.47
C GLN A 49 -24.45 19.39 -23.59
N GLU A 50 -25.49 18.57 -23.49
CA GLU A 50 -25.45 17.29 -22.78
C GLU A 50 -24.33 16.38 -23.31
N THR A 51 -24.24 16.24 -24.64
CA THR A 51 -23.21 15.41 -25.29
C THR A 51 -21.80 15.94 -25.00
N VAL A 52 -21.59 17.26 -25.10
CA VAL A 52 -20.30 17.88 -24.81
C VAL A 52 -19.89 17.65 -23.36
N ILE A 53 -20.80 17.88 -22.40
CA ILE A 53 -20.49 17.69 -20.98
C ILE A 53 -20.18 16.22 -20.69
N LYS A 54 -21.01 15.28 -21.16
CA LYS A 54 -20.76 13.84 -20.97
C LYS A 54 -19.38 13.43 -21.49
N THR A 55 -18.99 13.93 -22.66
CA THR A 55 -17.71 13.64 -23.29
C THR A 55 -16.55 14.23 -22.51
N VAL A 56 -16.62 15.51 -22.14
CA VAL A 56 -15.56 16.20 -21.37
C VAL A 56 -15.39 15.55 -19.99
N SER A 57 -16.50 15.23 -19.31
CA SER A 57 -16.48 14.53 -18.03
C SER A 57 -15.84 13.15 -18.13
N LEU A 58 -16.19 12.37 -19.16
CA LEU A 58 -15.60 11.05 -19.38
C LEU A 58 -14.09 11.15 -19.59
N ILE A 59 -13.62 12.08 -20.43
CA ILE A 59 -12.19 12.33 -20.65
C ILE A 59 -11.50 12.70 -19.32
N GLY A 60 -12.10 13.60 -18.54
CA GLY A 60 -11.58 13.99 -17.23
C GLY A 60 -11.44 12.80 -16.27
N ILE A 61 -12.44 11.92 -16.21
CA ILE A 61 -12.40 10.71 -15.40
C ILE A 61 -11.28 9.77 -15.85
N ILE A 62 -11.11 9.57 -17.16
CA ILE A 62 -10.04 8.72 -17.70
C ILE A 62 -8.67 9.26 -17.28
N ILE A 63 -8.45 10.58 -17.34
CA ILE A 63 -7.19 11.20 -16.91
C ILE A 63 -6.94 10.97 -15.42
N ILE A 64 -7.93 11.24 -14.57
CA ILE A 64 -7.83 11.04 -13.11
C ILE A 64 -7.57 9.56 -12.79
N ALA A 65 -8.28 8.65 -13.45
CA ALA A 65 -8.09 7.21 -13.32
C ALA A 65 -6.69 6.76 -13.73
N GLY A 66 -6.16 7.32 -14.82
CA GLY A 66 -4.79 7.10 -15.28
C GLY A 66 -3.75 7.53 -14.25
N ILE A 67 -3.89 8.72 -13.67
CA ILE A 67 -3.00 9.22 -12.61
C ILE A 67 -3.05 8.29 -11.38
N GLY A 68 -4.24 7.92 -10.92
CA GLY A 68 -4.41 7.00 -9.80
C GLY A 68 -3.76 5.64 -10.06
N THR A 69 -3.90 5.12 -11.27
CA THR A 69 -3.26 3.87 -11.72
C THR A 69 -1.73 3.97 -11.67
N ILE A 70 -1.14 5.06 -12.18
CA ILE A 70 0.31 5.28 -12.14
C ILE A 70 0.83 5.31 -10.69
N ILE A 71 0.12 6.00 -9.79
CA ILE A 71 0.48 6.05 -8.36
C ILE A 71 0.41 4.66 -7.73
N ALA A 72 -0.64 3.89 -8.00
CA ALA A 72 -0.80 2.52 -7.53
C ALA A 72 0.36 1.62 -7.99
N ILE A 73 0.73 1.70 -9.28
CA ILE A 73 1.86 0.97 -9.86
C ILE A 73 3.18 1.33 -9.18
N ARG A 74 3.47 2.62 -9.01
CA ARG A 74 4.69 3.07 -8.34
C ARG A 74 4.77 2.55 -6.90
N ARG A 75 3.66 2.61 -6.16
CA ARG A 75 3.59 2.11 -4.77
C ARG A 75 3.79 0.61 -4.68
N ALA A 76 3.20 -0.18 -5.58
CA ALA A 76 3.33 -1.64 -5.58
C ALA A 76 4.75 -2.15 -5.89
N HIS A 77 5.61 -1.31 -6.48
CA HIS A 77 6.98 -1.67 -6.83
C HIS A 77 8.00 -1.37 -5.73
N LEU A 78 7.62 -0.72 -4.63
CA LEU A 78 8.55 -0.39 -3.55
C LEU A 78 8.79 -1.61 -2.66
N PRO A 79 9.98 -2.25 -2.69
CA PRO A 79 10.26 -3.39 -1.82
C PRO A 79 10.40 -2.94 -0.36
N HIS A 80 10.19 -3.85 0.58
CA HIS A 80 10.55 -3.59 1.97
C HIS A 80 12.03 -3.92 2.17
N ARG A 81 12.75 -3.00 2.79
CA ARG A 81 14.20 -3.10 2.99
C ARG A 81 14.48 -3.32 4.46
N PHE A 82 15.24 -4.35 4.79
CA PHE A 82 15.65 -4.64 6.15
C PHE A 82 17.08 -4.16 6.34
N TYR A 83 17.30 -3.32 7.33
CA TYR A 83 18.60 -2.85 7.79
C TYR A 83 18.91 -3.47 9.15
N GLN A 84 20.06 -3.14 9.73
CA GLN A 84 20.50 -3.74 10.99
C GLN A 84 19.64 -3.29 12.18
N ASN A 85 19.23 -2.02 12.23
CA ASN A 85 18.48 -1.44 13.35
C ASN A 85 17.01 -1.10 13.01
N ARG A 86 16.67 -1.10 11.73
CA ARG A 86 15.35 -0.69 11.23
C ARG A 86 14.93 -1.48 10.01
N LEU A 87 13.66 -1.45 9.72
CA LEU A 87 13.11 -1.82 8.43
C LEU A 87 12.47 -0.60 7.78
N THR A 88 12.51 -0.52 6.45
CA THR A 88 11.92 0.58 5.69
C THR A 88 10.72 0.05 4.91
N ILE A 89 9.53 0.54 5.27
CA ILE A 89 8.27 0.26 4.58
C ILE A 89 7.85 1.55 3.88
N MET A 90 7.71 1.52 2.54
CA MET A 90 7.25 2.68 1.77
C MET A 90 8.07 3.96 2.05
N ASN A 91 9.39 3.82 2.12
CA ASN A 91 10.35 4.87 2.50
C ASN A 91 10.20 5.43 3.93
N ARG A 92 9.41 4.81 4.81
CA ARG A 92 9.34 5.16 6.22
C ARG A 92 10.15 4.16 7.06
N PRO A 93 11.12 4.64 7.87
CA PRO A 93 11.85 3.77 8.78
C PRO A 93 10.93 3.34 9.94
N VAL A 94 11.10 2.09 10.36
CA VAL A 94 10.47 1.49 11.55
C VAL A 94 11.57 0.78 12.30
N TYR A 95 11.89 1.26 13.49
CA TYR A 95 12.93 0.67 14.32
C TYR A 95 12.44 -0.64 14.93
N TYR A 96 13.32 -1.65 15.01
CA TYR A 96 12.93 -2.94 15.58
C TYR A 96 12.54 -2.83 17.06
N SER A 97 13.08 -1.84 17.77
CA SER A 97 12.73 -1.51 19.17
C SER A 97 11.28 -1.06 19.35
N GLU A 98 10.65 -0.49 18.32
CA GLU A 98 9.28 0.02 18.35
C GLU A 98 8.22 -1.03 17.96
N ILE A 99 8.65 -2.25 17.63
CA ILE A 99 7.75 -3.33 17.20
C ILE A 99 7.13 -3.97 18.43
N THR A 100 5.80 -3.92 18.51
CA THR A 100 5.00 -4.44 19.63
C THR A 100 4.32 -5.76 19.32
N SER A 101 4.05 -6.05 18.04
CA SER A 101 3.42 -7.29 17.60
C SER A 101 4.12 -7.81 16.35
N THR A 102 4.12 -9.13 16.18
CA THR A 102 4.64 -9.82 14.99
C THR A 102 3.72 -10.97 14.55
N SER A 103 2.50 -11.04 15.10
CA SER A 103 1.57 -12.14 14.83
C SER A 103 1.02 -12.02 13.40
N PRO A 104 1.36 -12.95 12.49
CA PRO A 104 0.84 -12.90 11.13
C PRO A 104 -0.66 -13.17 11.12
N TYR A 105 -1.37 -12.52 10.20
CA TYR A 105 -2.76 -12.84 9.89
C TYR A 105 -3.02 -12.80 8.39
N GLN A 106 -4.15 -13.39 7.98
CA GLN A 106 -4.59 -13.42 6.59
C GLN A 106 -5.99 -12.85 6.47
N SER A 107 -6.13 -11.72 5.76
CA SER A 107 -7.43 -11.23 5.32
C SER A 107 -8.01 -12.09 4.18
N ILE A 108 -9.28 -11.91 3.84
CA ILE A 108 -9.94 -12.61 2.72
C ILE A 108 -9.18 -12.40 1.42
N LEU A 109 -8.76 -11.17 1.14
CA LEU A 109 -7.95 -10.87 -0.02
C LEU A 109 -6.57 -11.54 0.07
N ASP A 110 -5.96 -11.63 1.25
CA ASP A 110 -4.68 -12.31 1.40
C ASP A 110 -4.79 -13.81 1.07
N LYS A 111 -5.89 -14.46 1.46
CA LYS A 111 -6.19 -15.86 1.08
C LYS A 111 -6.27 -16.02 -0.43
N LEU A 112 -6.98 -15.11 -1.10
CA LEU A 112 -7.14 -15.14 -2.57
C LEU A 112 -5.80 -15.03 -3.30
N PHE A 113 -4.90 -14.18 -2.81
CA PHE A 113 -3.60 -13.94 -3.43
C PHE A 113 -2.44 -14.76 -2.86
N ARG A 114 -2.73 -15.71 -1.96
CA ARG A 114 -1.73 -16.53 -1.25
C ARG A 114 -0.65 -15.68 -0.58
N THR A 115 -1.09 -14.62 0.10
CA THR A 115 -0.25 -13.73 0.89
C THR A 115 -0.65 -13.74 2.36
N TYR A 116 0.13 -13.05 3.19
CA TYR A 116 -0.22 -12.71 4.56
C TYR A 116 0.32 -11.32 4.94
N THR A 117 -0.11 -10.84 6.10
CA THR A 117 0.25 -9.53 6.65
C THR A 117 0.81 -9.70 8.06
N ILE A 118 1.85 -8.94 8.39
CA ILE A 118 2.40 -8.85 9.75
C ILE A 118 2.18 -7.41 10.26
N PRO A 119 1.36 -7.18 11.30
CA PRO A 119 1.32 -5.91 11.99
C PRO A 119 2.61 -5.75 12.80
N LEU A 120 3.21 -4.56 12.77
CA LEU A 120 4.43 -4.27 13.55
C LEU A 120 4.11 -3.43 14.78
N ASN A 121 3.31 -2.37 14.57
CA ASN A 121 2.76 -1.51 15.60
C ASN A 121 1.48 -0.84 15.06
N HIS A 122 0.92 0.12 15.79
CA HIS A 122 -0.31 0.82 15.40
C HIS A 122 -0.16 1.69 14.13
N LYS A 123 1.07 2.02 13.71
CA LYS A 123 1.36 2.88 12.53
C LYS A 123 1.93 2.11 11.33
N ALA A 124 2.47 0.91 11.54
CA ALA A 124 3.22 0.18 10.55
C ALA A 124 2.79 -1.29 10.44
N THR A 125 2.65 -1.75 9.19
CA THR A 125 2.28 -3.12 8.85
C THR A 125 3.04 -3.54 7.60
N ILE A 126 3.61 -4.75 7.61
CA ILE A 126 4.17 -5.38 6.42
C ILE A 126 3.04 -6.16 5.74
N ARG A 127 2.75 -5.82 4.49
CA ARG A 127 1.63 -6.41 3.73
C ARG A 127 2.13 -7.17 2.52
N ASN A 128 1.27 -8.02 1.95
CA ASN A 128 1.49 -8.70 0.67
C ASN A 128 2.70 -9.65 0.69
N ILE A 129 3.00 -10.26 1.84
CA ILE A 129 4.10 -11.23 1.97
C ILE A 129 3.65 -12.54 1.34
N PRO A 130 4.41 -13.14 0.41
CA PRO A 130 4.09 -14.47 -0.12
C PRO A 130 4.08 -15.54 0.99
N LEU A 131 3.10 -16.44 1.01
CA LEU A 131 3.03 -17.53 2.00
C LEU A 131 4.24 -18.48 1.96
N SER A 132 4.97 -18.53 0.84
CA SER A 132 6.19 -19.32 0.70
C SER A 132 7.38 -18.76 1.48
N ILE A 133 7.31 -17.53 1.98
CA ILE A 133 8.40 -16.89 2.73
C ILE A 133 8.03 -16.85 4.21
N PRO A 134 8.65 -17.68 5.08
CA PRO A 134 8.45 -17.62 6.52
C PRO A 134 9.25 -16.44 7.10
N LEU A 135 8.70 -15.22 7.02
CA LEU A 135 9.37 -14.00 7.46
C LEU A 135 9.39 -13.83 8.98
N GLN A 136 8.43 -14.44 9.68
CA GLN A 136 8.24 -14.24 11.12
C GLN A 136 9.47 -14.63 11.96
N PRO A 137 10.13 -15.80 11.77
CA PRO A 137 11.32 -16.16 12.55
C PRO A 137 12.47 -15.15 12.37
N TYR A 138 12.70 -14.73 11.12
CA TYR A 138 13.74 -13.74 10.80
C TYR A 138 13.45 -12.38 11.45
N LEU A 139 12.20 -11.90 11.35
CA LEU A 139 11.80 -10.65 11.98
C LEU A 139 11.94 -10.72 13.51
N GLN A 140 11.59 -11.84 14.12
CA GLN A 140 11.75 -12.05 15.56
C GLN A 140 13.22 -11.99 15.98
N GLN A 141 14.11 -12.65 15.24
CA GLN A 141 15.55 -12.59 15.49
C GLN A 141 16.09 -11.15 15.44
N MET A 142 15.65 -10.34 14.48
CA MET A 142 16.06 -8.94 14.37
C MET A 142 15.56 -8.09 15.56
N ILE A 143 14.33 -8.35 16.02
CA ILE A 143 13.75 -7.68 17.20
C ILE A 143 14.51 -8.06 18.46
N ASP A 144 14.78 -9.35 18.66
CA ASP A 144 15.49 -9.83 19.83
C ASP A 144 16.92 -9.28 19.87
N TYR A 145 17.61 -9.25 18.74
CA TYR A 145 18.93 -8.63 18.60
C TYR A 145 18.90 -7.13 18.96
N ALA A 146 17.93 -6.38 18.44
CA ALA A 146 17.80 -4.95 18.71
C ALA A 146 17.48 -4.66 20.18
N ARG A 147 16.74 -5.55 20.87
CA ARG A 147 16.42 -5.41 22.30
C ARG A 147 17.61 -5.72 23.20
N GLN A 148 18.52 -6.60 22.79
CA GLN A 148 19.75 -6.93 23.53
C GLN A 148 20.83 -5.85 23.41
N LYS A 149 20.81 -5.07 22.33
CA LYS A 149 21.71 -3.91 22.12
C LYS A 149 20.89 -2.63 21.93
N PRO A 150 20.27 -2.10 22.99
CA PRO A 150 19.55 -0.83 22.90
C PRO A 150 20.52 0.26 22.43
N GLU A 151 20.18 0.97 21.35
CA GLU A 151 21.00 2.07 20.86
C GLU A 151 21.13 3.15 21.96
N PRO A 152 22.33 3.73 22.13
CA PRO A 152 22.56 4.83 23.07
C PRO A 152 21.84 6.08 22.55
N GLY A 153 20.57 6.25 22.90
CA GLY A 153 19.77 7.40 22.47
C GLY A 153 18.28 7.33 22.77
N PHE A 154 17.72 6.13 23.01
CA PHE A 154 16.33 5.96 23.43
C PHE A 154 16.23 5.77 24.97
N SER A 155 16.66 6.79 25.72
CA SER A 155 16.15 6.96 27.09
C SER A 155 14.69 7.34 26.98
N ARG A 156 13.82 6.47 27.51
CA ARG A 156 12.38 6.71 27.63
C ARG A 156 12.17 8.03 28.39
N ILE A 157 11.49 8.98 27.76
CA ILE A 157 10.73 10.03 28.46
C ILE A 157 9.37 9.41 28.78
#